data_AF-A0A356L5B2-F1
#
_entry.id   AF-A0A356L5B2-F1
#
_cell.length_a   1.000
_cell.length_b   1.000
_cell.length_c   1.000
_cell.angle_alpha   90.00
_cell.angle_beta   90.00
_cell.angle_gamma   90.00
#
_symmetry.space_group_name_H-M   'P 1'
#
loop_
_entity.id
_entity.type
_entity.pdbx_description
1 polymer ?
#
loop_
_entity_poly.entity_id
_entity_poly.type
_entity_poly.pdbx_seq_one_letter_code
_entity_poly.pdbx_strand_id
1 'polypeptide(L)'
;MSKKILKKIEKGLLTAEQGYDLLYRPKTRPARYISLRTNIQEQKWVSSLINLLFFFPIPIVLGERLIWKEAKKKGMDIDYPTFKSLIATSGGTAINVISEEAKIQISIF
;
A
#
# COMPACT_ATOMS: atom_id res chain seq x y z
N MET A 1 19.70 -9.97 -14.21
CA MET A 1 18.66 -10.89 -13.70
C MET A 1 18.20 -11.93 -14.73
N SER A 2 17.92 -11.53 -15.98
CA SER A 2 17.31 -12.47 -16.96
C SER A 2 18.16 -13.69 -17.30
N LYS A 3 19.48 -13.53 -17.51
CA LYS A 3 20.39 -14.66 -17.78
C LYS A 3 20.36 -15.76 -16.70
N LYS A 4 20.12 -15.42 -15.43
CA LYS A 4 19.99 -16.42 -14.34
C LYS A 4 18.68 -17.18 -14.40
N ILE A 5 17.58 -16.52 -14.79
CA ILE A 5 16.26 -17.15 -14.93
C ILE A 5 16.23 -18.03 -16.18
N LEU A 6 16.75 -17.55 -17.30
CA LEU A 6 16.86 -18.33 -18.54
C LEU A 6 17.70 -19.60 -18.35
N LYS A 7 18.83 -19.52 -17.64
CA LYS A 7 19.63 -20.70 -17.27
C LYS A 7 18.89 -21.70 -16.37
N LYS A 8 17.92 -21.25 -15.57
CA LYS A 8 17.10 -22.16 -14.75
C LYS A 8 16.02 -22.85 -15.58
N ILE A 9 15.47 -22.16 -16.59
CA ILE A 9 14.54 -22.76 -17.57
C ILE A 9 15.27 -23.80 -18.41
N GLU A 10 16.46 -23.46 -18.94
CA GLU A 10 17.32 -24.36 -19.71
C GLU A 10 17.64 -25.65 -18.93
N LYS A 11 17.85 -25.53 -17.62
CA LYS A 11 18.12 -26.67 -16.72
C LYS A 11 16.88 -27.43 -16.24
N GLY A 12 15.68 -27.06 -16.71
CA GLY A 12 14.41 -27.66 -16.27
C GLY A 12 14.04 -27.38 -14.80
N LEU A 13 14.72 -26.45 -14.13
CA LEU A 13 14.48 -26.08 -12.73
C LEU A 13 13.30 -25.10 -12.57
N LEU A 14 12.85 -24.51 -13.67
CA LEU A 14 11.69 -23.63 -13.76
C LEU A 14 10.93 -23.93 -15.04
N THR A 15 9.61 -23.92 -14.99
CA THR A 15 8.79 -23.96 -16.20
C THR A 15 8.90 -22.64 -16.97
N ALA A 16 8.62 -22.67 -18.28
CA ALA A 16 8.60 -21.47 -19.10
C ALA A 16 7.63 -20.40 -18.54
N GLU A 17 6.48 -20.84 -18.01
CA GLU A 17 5.47 -19.99 -17.39
C GLU A 17 6.00 -19.31 -16.10
N GLN A 18 6.63 -20.07 -15.20
CA GLN A 18 7.26 -19.51 -13.99
C GLN A 18 8.41 -18.56 -14.35
N GLY A 19 9.17 -18.88 -15.39
CA GLY A 19 10.22 -18.03 -15.93
C GLY A 19 9.69 -16.71 -16.46
N TYR A 20 8.59 -16.76 -17.23
CA TYR A 20 7.90 -15.57 -17.74
C TYR A 20 7.42 -14.68 -16.59
N ASP A 21 6.78 -15.26 -15.58
CA ASP A 21 6.28 -14.52 -14.42
C ASP A 21 7.40 -13.81 -13.65
N LEU A 22 8.54 -14.47 -13.43
CA LEU A 22 9.68 -13.88 -12.74
C LEU A 22 10.38 -12.77 -13.53
N LEU A 23 10.28 -12.80 -14.86
CA LEU A 23 10.92 -11.84 -15.76
C LEU A 23 10.06 -10.61 -16.02
N TYR A 24 8.74 -10.82 -16.19
CA TYR A 24 7.87 -9.82 -16.78
C TYR A 24 6.66 -9.46 -15.92
N ARG A 25 6.28 -10.27 -14.93
CA ARG A 25 5.13 -9.93 -14.08
C ARG A 25 5.55 -8.85 -13.08
N PRO A 26 4.81 -7.72 -12.99
CA PRO A 26 5.10 -6.71 -11.98
C PRO A 26 4.95 -7.33 -10.59
N LYS A 27 6.01 -7.24 -9.78
CA LYS A 27 5.98 -7.72 -8.40
C LYS A 27 5.00 -6.86 -7.61
N THR A 28 3.94 -7.47 -7.09
CA THR A 28 3.04 -6.82 -6.15
C THR A 28 3.82 -6.47 -4.89
N ARG A 29 3.67 -5.22 -4.43
CA ARG A 29 4.21 -4.79 -3.14
C ARG A 29 3.07 -4.87 -2.13
N PRO A 30 3.14 -5.76 -1.13
CA PRO A 30 2.09 -5.85 -0.13
C PRO A 30 2.09 -4.57 0.70
N ALA A 31 0.93 -3.93 0.85
CA ALA A 31 0.78 -2.84 1.80
C ALA A 31 0.82 -3.41 3.22
N ARG A 32 1.86 -3.06 3.97
CA ARG A 32 2.05 -3.51 5.36
C ARG A 32 1.90 -2.36 6.33
N TYR A 33 2.25 -1.15 5.90
CA TYR A 33 2.29 0.05 6.73
C TYR A 33 1.63 1.23 6.03
N ILE A 34 1.09 2.14 6.84
CA ILE A 34 0.61 3.44 6.42
C ILE A 34 1.37 4.50 7.20
N SER A 35 1.85 5.52 6.51
CA SER A 35 2.35 6.76 7.12
C SER A 35 1.52 7.94 6.65
N LEU A 36 1.26 8.87 7.57
CA LEU A 36 0.55 10.11 7.30
C LEU A 36 1.48 11.28 7.56
N ARG A 37 1.53 12.23 6.63
CA ARG A 37 2.17 13.53 6.83
C ARG A 37 1.15 14.62 6.56
N THR A 38 0.98 15.52 7.52
CA THR A 38 0.02 16.63 7.42
C THR A 38 0.71 17.97 7.59
N ASN A 39 0.19 18.97 6.87
CA ASN A 39 0.56 20.37 7.01
C ASN A 39 -0.69 21.22 6.86
N ILE A 40 -1.21 21.71 7.98
CA ILE A 40 -2.40 22.56 8.11
C ILE A 40 -1.89 23.97 8.41
N GLN A 41 -2.16 24.93 7.53
CA GLN A 41 -1.54 26.26 7.56
C GLN A 41 -1.91 27.04 8.82
N GLU A 42 -3.20 27.02 9.19
CA GLU A 42 -3.74 27.77 10.33
C GLU A 42 -3.38 27.14 11.68
N GLN A 43 -3.26 25.81 11.72
CA GLN A 43 -3.07 25.06 12.97
C GLN A 43 -1.82 24.18 12.91
N LYS A 44 -0.66 24.83 13.01
CA LYS A 44 0.66 24.16 13.01
C LYS A 44 0.82 23.14 14.14
N TRP A 45 0.17 23.37 15.28
CA TRP A 45 0.21 22.43 16.42
C TRP A 45 -0.52 21.12 16.10
N VAL A 46 -1.67 21.18 15.41
CA VAL A 46 -2.40 19.99 14.96
C VAL A 46 -1.56 19.20 13.98
N SER A 47 -0.92 19.90 13.04
CA SER A 47 0.02 19.27 12.10
C SER A 47 1.15 18.55 12.83
N SER A 48 1.74 19.21 13.83
CA SER A 48 2.84 18.65 14.63
C SER A 48 2.37 17.43 15.42
N LEU A 49 1.19 17.48 16.04
CA LEU A 49 0.62 16.37 16.79
C LEU A 49 0.34 15.15 15.89
N ILE A 50 -0.30 15.37 14.74
CA ILE A 50 -0.58 14.28 13.79
C ILE A 50 0.73 13.71 13.25
N ASN A 51 1.69 14.56 12.86
CA ASN A 51 2.99 14.10 12.39
C ASN A 51 3.78 13.33 13.45
N LEU A 52 3.60 13.67 14.74
CA LEU A 52 4.20 12.93 15.85
C LEU A 52 3.54 11.55 16.03
N LEU A 53 2.21 11.49 15.99
CA LEU A 53 1.46 10.22 16.08
C LEU A 53 1.81 9.26 14.94
N PHE A 54 2.05 9.80 13.74
CA PHE A 54 2.42 9.05 12.54
C PHE A 54 3.93 9.14 12.21
N PHE A 55 4.77 9.50 13.19
CA PHE A 55 6.21 9.49 13.03
C PHE A 55 6.71 8.07 12.75
N PHE A 56 6.14 7.08 13.44
CA PHE A 56 6.30 5.67 13.12
C PHE A 56 5.18 5.19 12.20
N PRO A 57 5.49 4.52 11.08
CA PRO A 57 4.49 3.93 10.21
C PRO A 57 3.64 2.90 10.95
N ILE A 58 2.33 2.99 10.80
CA ILE A 58 1.39 2.12 11.52
C ILE A 58 1.12 0.87 10.67
N PRO A 59 1.25 -0.35 11.24
CA PRO A 59 0.87 -1.57 10.53
C PRO A 59 -0.61 -1.58 10.15
N ILE A 60 -0.92 -1.87 8.89
CA ILE A 60 -2.31 -1.89 8.36
C ILE A 60 -3.17 -2.92 9.10
N VAL A 61 -2.56 -4.02 9.54
CA VAL A 61 -3.24 -5.10 10.27
C VAL A 61 -3.96 -4.57 11.53
N LEU A 62 -3.43 -3.51 12.17
CA LEU A 62 -4.07 -2.89 13.35
C LEU A 62 -5.35 -2.13 12.97
N GLY A 63 -5.37 -1.51 11.80
CA GLY A 63 -6.50 -0.72 11.29
C GLY A 63 -7.45 -1.50 10.38
N GLU A 64 -7.09 -2.71 9.94
CA GLU A 64 -7.79 -3.46 8.89
C GLU A 64 -9.30 -3.59 9.17
N ARG A 65 -9.67 -3.95 10.40
CA ARG A 65 -11.08 -4.08 10.80
C ARG A 65 -11.83 -2.75 10.76
N LEU A 66 -11.18 -1.65 11.14
CA LEU A 66 -11.79 -0.33 11.11
C LEU A 66 -11.98 0.15 9.67
N ILE A 67 -10.98 -0.02 8.82
CA ILE A 67 -11.04 0.31 7.39
C ILE A 67 -12.17 -0.50 6.72
N TRP A 68 -12.25 -1.80 7.01
CA TRP A 68 -13.31 -2.67 6.51
C TRP A 68 -14.70 -2.23 6.96
N LYS A 69 -14.87 -1.90 8.24
CA LYS A 69 -16.13 -1.41 8.80
C LYS A 69 -16.55 -0.09 8.14
N GLU A 70 -15.62 0.84 7.95
CA GLU A 70 -15.89 2.12 7.28
C GLU A 70 -16.19 1.95 5.80
N ALA A 71 -15.53 1.02 5.11
CA ALA A 71 -15.83 0.70 3.72
C ALA A 71 -17.28 0.21 3.56
N LYS A 72 -17.72 -0.72 4.42
CA LYS A 72 -19.11 -1.18 4.44
C LYS A 72 -20.09 -0.07 4.78
N LYS A 73 -19.77 0.78 5.75
CA LYS A 73 -20.62 1.92 6.14
C LYS A 73 -20.81 2.91 4.99
N LYS A 74 -19.79 3.08 4.14
CA LYS A 74 -19.85 3.90 2.93
C LYS A 74 -20.55 3.22 1.74
N GLY A 75 -21.09 2.01 1.93
CA GLY A 75 -21.82 1.29 0.88
C GLY A 75 -20.93 0.68 -0.20
N MET A 76 -19.63 0.47 0.07
CA MET A 76 -18.79 -0.30 -0.84
C MET A 76 -19.23 -1.77 -0.84
N ASP A 77 -19.79 -2.23 -1.95
CA ASP A 77 -20.15 -3.62 -2.19
C ASP A 77 -18.90 -4.43 -2.59
N ILE A 78 -18.06 -4.69 -1.59
CA ILE A 78 -16.82 -5.45 -1.73
C ILE A 78 -16.89 -6.56 -0.70
N ASP A 79 -16.51 -7.79 -1.06
CA ASP A 79 -16.35 -8.89 -0.12
C ASP A 79 -14.98 -8.85 0.58
N TYR A 80 -14.86 -9.55 1.71
CA TYR A 80 -13.64 -9.49 2.52
C TYR A 80 -12.39 -10.03 1.77
N PRO A 81 -12.47 -11.11 0.97
CA PRO A 81 -11.38 -11.56 0.11
C PRO A 81 -10.89 -10.49 -0.87
N THR A 82 -11.78 -9.78 -1.55
CA THR A 82 -11.40 -8.70 -2.48
C THR A 82 -10.80 -7.51 -1.73
N PHE A 83 -11.32 -7.17 -0.55
CA PHE A 83 -10.71 -6.16 0.31
C PHE A 83 -9.26 -6.51 0.69
N LYS A 84 -9.00 -7.77 1.05
CA LYS A 84 -7.63 -8.24 1.34
C LYS A 84 -6.73 -8.19 0.11
N SER A 85 -7.22 -8.53 -1.08
CA SER A 85 -6.41 -8.46 -2.30
C SER A 85 -6.04 -7.02 -2.67
N LEU A 86 -6.94 -6.06 -2.42
CA LEU A 86 -6.67 -4.62 -2.57
C LEU A 86 -5.57 -4.13 -1.62
N ILE A 87 -5.62 -4.53 -0.34
CA ILE A 87 -4.53 -4.23 0.60
C ILE A 87 -3.22 -4.88 0.11
N ALA A 88 -3.25 -6.16 -0.29
CA ALA A 88 -2.06 -6.88 -0.74
C ALA A 88 -1.43 -6.31 -2.02
N THR A 89 -2.13 -5.45 -2.78
CA THR A 89 -1.65 -4.87 -4.03
C THR A 89 -1.39 -3.37 -3.97
N SER A 90 -1.84 -2.69 -2.90
CA SER A 90 -1.77 -1.23 -2.77
C SER A 90 -0.44 -0.69 -2.25
N GLY A 91 0.56 -1.54 -1.99
CA GLY A 91 1.88 -1.09 -1.55
C GLY A 91 2.59 -0.24 -2.61
N GLY A 92 3.17 0.89 -2.19
CA GLY A 92 3.72 1.91 -3.06
C GLY A 92 2.73 2.99 -3.49
N THR A 93 1.48 2.95 -3.02
CA THR A 93 0.49 3.99 -3.31
C THR A 93 0.71 5.20 -2.42
N ALA A 94 0.66 6.39 -3.02
CA ALA A 94 0.63 7.67 -2.29
C ALA A 94 -0.64 8.44 -2.67
N ILE A 95 -1.38 8.88 -1.65
CA ILE A 95 -2.59 9.70 -1.81
C ILE A 95 -2.24 11.10 -1.29
N ASN A 96 -2.34 12.10 -2.18
CA ASN A 96 -2.12 13.49 -1.83
C ASN A 96 -3.48 14.22 -1.84
N VAL A 97 -3.85 14.77 -0.70
CA VAL A 97 -5.01 15.67 -0.57
C VAL A 97 -4.46 17.08 -0.40
N ILE A 98 -4.73 17.94 -1.37
CA ILE A 98 -4.24 19.32 -1.41
C ILE A 98 -5.46 20.23 -1.39
N SER A 99 -5.58 21.05 -0.35
CA SER A 99 -6.50 22.17 -0.25
C SER A 99 -5.73 23.45 0.10
N GLU A 100 -6.41 24.60 0.07
CA GLU A 100 -5.84 25.88 0.49
C GLU A 100 -5.41 25.83 1.97
N GLU A 101 -6.21 25.19 2.80
CA GLU A 101 -6.01 25.11 4.25
C GLU A 101 -5.03 24.00 4.68
N ALA A 102 -4.96 22.89 3.93
CA ALA A 102 -4.23 21.70 4.34
C ALA A 102 -3.60 20.92 3.18
N LYS A 103 -2.41 20.38 3.44
CA LYS A 103 -1.73 19.39 2.61
C LYS A 103 -1.58 18.11 3.41
N ILE A 104 -2.20 17.03 2.94
CA ILE A 104 -2.16 15.72 3.58
C ILE A 104 -1.59 14.72 2.59
N GLN A 105 -0.53 14.03 2.98
CA GLN A 105 0.08 12.95 2.23
C GLN A 105 -0.08 11.65 3.01
N ILE A 106 -0.75 10.68 2.41
CA ILE A 106 -0.87 9.31 2.91
C ILE A 106 0.02 8.44 2.03
N SER A 107 0.97 7.73 2.63
CA SER A 107 1.82 6.78 1.92
C SER A 107 1.59 5.36 2.44
N ILE A 108 1.48 4.42 1.52
CA ILE A 108 1.19 3.01 1.78
C ILE A 108 2.38 2.18 1.28
N PHE A 109 2.99 1.34 2.12
CA PHE A 109 4.18 0.55 1.75
C PHE A 109 4.32 -0.77 2.51
#